data_AF-A0A9K3J7H9-F1
#
_entry.id   AF-A0A9K3J7H9-F1
#
_cell.length_a   1.000
_cell.length_b   1.000
_cell.length_c   1.000
_cell.angle_alpha   90.00
_cell.angle_beta   90.00
_cell.angle_gamma   90.00
#
_symmetry.space_group_name_H-M   'P 1'
#
loop_
_entity.id
_entity.type
_entity.pdbx_description
1 polymer ?
#
loop_
_entity_poly.entity_id
_entity_poly.type
_entity_poly.pdbx_seq_one_letter_code
_entity_poly.pdbx_strand_id
1 'polypeptide(L)'
;MFAFPSDWGIQFPTAGSTALDAPPGYMTLYATFFKEGNFRLAMSKFLGDVLMRYGIHISQVNALGLPRITHFEFICRAQKIEPTFEMFNVFYYVTYTGGFCSFNSITTGVLHCSWDPPKSLHDWKQKFFYIRRGVIPIDMHYRPESEGVPRVTVSVSFIDEEWPLLQLG
;
A
#
# COMPACT_ATOMS: atom_id res chain seq x y z
N MET A 1 11.73 10.11 16.63
CA MET A 1 12.76 9.92 15.59
C MET A 1 12.81 8.43 15.30
N PHE A 2 12.78 8.00 14.04
CA PHE A 2 12.95 6.58 13.72
C PHE A 2 14.44 6.22 13.82
N ALA A 3 14.78 5.13 14.50
CA ALA A 3 16.14 4.59 14.50
C ALA A 3 16.25 3.58 13.35
N PHE A 4 16.79 4.02 12.22
CA PHE A 4 17.01 3.17 11.06
C PHE A 4 18.46 2.62 11.06
N PRO A 5 18.67 1.35 10.65
CA PRO A 5 19.99 0.81 10.36
C PRO A 5 20.78 1.70 9.39
N SER A 6 22.09 1.84 9.62
CA SER A 6 22.96 2.74 8.85
C SER A 6 23.18 2.29 7.40
N ASP A 7 23.13 0.99 7.16
CA ASP A 7 23.24 0.34 5.85
C ASP A 7 22.07 0.68 4.90
N TRP A 8 20.94 1.14 5.43
CA TRP A 8 19.80 1.59 4.63
C TRP A 8 20.05 2.93 3.92
N GLY A 9 21.10 3.65 4.35
CA GLY A 9 21.57 4.87 3.69
C GLY A 9 20.57 6.01 3.71
N ILE A 10 19.72 6.10 4.74
CA ILE A 10 18.64 7.10 4.86
C ILE A 10 19.15 8.52 4.65
N GLN A 11 18.45 9.28 3.81
CA GLN A 11 18.68 10.71 3.62
C GLN A 11 17.41 11.48 3.98
N PHE A 12 17.53 12.43 4.91
CA PHE A 12 16.44 13.32 5.27
C PHE A 12 16.36 14.48 4.28
N PRO A 13 15.14 14.93 3.91
CA PRO A 13 14.98 16.07 3.02
C PRO A 13 15.56 17.34 3.66
N THR A 14 16.12 18.20 2.83
CA THR A 14 16.48 19.57 3.22
C THR A 14 15.29 20.51 3.00
N ALA A 15 15.40 21.74 3.48
CA ALA A 15 14.37 22.74 3.25
C ALA A 15 14.14 22.95 1.73
N GLY A 16 12.89 22.81 1.28
CA GLY A 16 12.52 22.94 -0.13
C GLY A 16 12.54 21.63 -0.93
N SER A 17 13.08 20.53 -0.39
CA SER A 17 12.98 19.22 -1.05
C SER A 17 11.52 18.75 -1.15
N THR A 18 11.23 18.03 -2.21
CA THR A 18 9.93 17.38 -2.46
C THR A 18 10.08 15.87 -2.53
N ALA A 19 8.96 15.16 -2.45
CA ALA A 19 8.92 13.71 -2.60
C ALA A 19 9.42 13.22 -3.97
N LEU A 20 9.52 14.10 -4.98
CA LEU A 20 10.00 13.76 -6.32
C LEU A 20 11.51 13.91 -6.46
N ASP A 21 12.18 14.60 -5.53
CA ASP A 21 13.62 14.92 -5.61
C ASP A 21 14.52 13.78 -5.09
N ALA A 22 14.05 12.53 -5.15
CA ALA A 22 14.83 11.39 -4.71
C ALA A 22 16.11 11.24 -5.57
N PRO A 23 17.30 11.13 -4.98
CA PRO A 23 18.53 10.94 -5.74
C PRO A 23 18.53 9.65 -6.59
N PRO A 24 19.39 9.54 -7.62
CA PRO A 24 19.58 8.29 -8.35
C PRO A 24 19.91 7.13 -7.40
N GLY A 25 19.23 5.99 -7.58
CA GLY A 25 19.36 4.81 -6.70
C GLY A 25 18.57 4.88 -5.39
N TYR A 26 17.88 5.99 -5.14
CA TYR A 26 17.00 6.20 -4.00
C TYR A 26 15.53 6.21 -4.42
N MET A 27 14.65 6.06 -3.44
CA MET A 27 13.21 6.26 -3.54
C MET A 27 12.69 6.99 -2.30
N THR A 28 11.55 7.63 -2.45
CA THR A 28 10.87 8.33 -1.35
C THR A 28 9.96 7.39 -0.59
N LEU A 29 10.04 7.42 0.75
CA LEU A 29 9.04 6.83 1.64
C LEU A 29 8.47 7.89 2.57
N TYR A 30 7.16 7.84 2.77
CA TYR A 30 6.47 8.72 3.70
C TYR A 30 6.62 8.16 5.12
N ALA A 31 6.92 9.04 6.08
CA ALA A 31 7.05 8.68 7.49
C ALA A 31 5.77 8.03 8.04
N THR A 32 4.63 8.41 7.48
CA THR A 32 3.31 7.91 7.87
C THR A 32 3.10 6.44 7.51
N PHE A 33 3.84 5.92 6.53
CA PHE A 33 3.83 4.48 6.24
C PHE A 33 4.23 3.66 7.46
N PHE A 34 5.25 4.10 8.21
CA PHE A 34 5.77 3.37 9.37
C PHE A 34 4.91 3.52 10.61
N LYS A 35 4.25 4.69 10.77
CA LYS A 35 3.44 5.01 11.94
C LYS A 35 2.01 4.49 11.80
N GLU A 36 1.32 4.91 10.76
CA GLU A 36 -0.10 4.60 10.57
C GLU A 36 -0.31 3.39 9.64
N GLY A 37 0.56 3.19 8.65
CA GLY A 37 0.52 2.02 7.76
C GLY A 37 1.08 0.74 8.37
N ASN A 38 1.65 0.82 9.58
CA ASN A 38 2.43 -0.24 10.23
C ASN A 38 3.50 -0.86 9.30
N PHE A 39 4.00 -0.08 8.34
CA PHE A 39 5.01 -0.55 7.41
C PHE A 39 6.29 -0.91 8.15
N ARG A 40 6.86 -2.04 7.75
CA ARG A 40 8.19 -2.50 8.15
C ARG A 40 8.96 -2.71 6.85
N LEU A 41 10.24 -2.35 6.85
CA LEU A 41 11.06 -2.48 5.63
C LEU A 41 11.27 -3.94 5.23
N ALA A 42 11.24 -4.86 6.21
CA ALA A 42 10.82 -6.23 5.95
C ALA A 42 9.31 -6.27 5.70
N MET A 43 8.89 -5.88 4.49
CA MET A 43 7.49 -5.94 4.09
C MET A 43 7.00 -7.39 4.10
N SER A 44 5.72 -7.60 4.41
CA SER A 44 5.13 -8.92 4.27
C SER A 44 5.15 -9.36 2.81
N LYS A 45 5.23 -10.68 2.58
CA LYS A 45 5.11 -11.25 1.23
C LYS A 45 3.81 -10.81 0.55
N PHE A 46 2.73 -10.74 1.31
CA PHE A 46 1.43 -10.31 0.83
C PHE A 46 1.42 -8.84 0.38
N LEU A 47 1.95 -7.91 1.18
CA LEU A 47 2.08 -6.51 0.77
C LEU A 47 2.88 -6.36 -0.53
N GLY A 48 3.98 -7.11 -0.63
CA GLY A 48 4.79 -7.18 -1.84
C GLY A 48 4.00 -7.67 -3.06
N ASP A 49 3.27 -8.78 -2.92
CA ASP A 49 2.46 -9.36 -4.00
C ASP A 49 1.37 -8.39 -4.47
N VAL A 50 0.66 -7.72 -3.55
CA VAL A 50 -0.35 -6.71 -3.92
C VAL A 50 0.24 -5.59 -4.76
N LEU A 51 1.37 -5.00 -4.32
CA LEU A 51 2.01 -3.92 -5.06
C LEU A 51 2.52 -4.37 -6.43
N MET A 52 3.14 -5.56 -6.52
CA MET A 52 3.62 -6.12 -7.78
C MET A 52 2.48 -6.41 -8.76
N ARG A 53 1.40 -7.05 -8.30
CA ARG A 53 0.27 -7.47 -9.15
C ARG A 53 -0.50 -6.29 -9.72
N TYR A 54 -0.61 -5.19 -8.98
CA TYR A 54 -1.15 -3.94 -9.51
C TYR A 54 -0.13 -3.09 -10.28
N GLY A 55 1.17 -3.45 -10.27
CA GLY A 55 2.23 -2.66 -10.90
C GLY A 55 2.40 -1.28 -10.26
N ILE A 56 2.25 -1.19 -8.93
CA ILE A 56 2.32 0.08 -8.18
C ILE A 56 3.63 0.14 -7.41
N HIS A 57 4.40 1.20 -7.64
CA HIS A 57 5.54 1.50 -6.79
C HIS A 57 5.08 2.04 -5.42
N ILE A 58 5.69 1.58 -4.33
CA ILE A 58 5.29 1.95 -2.96
C ILE A 58 5.25 3.47 -2.72
N SER A 59 6.15 4.23 -3.34
CA SER A 59 6.18 5.71 -3.23
C SER A 59 5.01 6.41 -3.93
N GLN A 60 4.27 5.70 -4.79
CA GLN A 60 3.06 6.21 -5.44
C GLN A 60 1.81 5.96 -4.59
N VAL A 61 1.91 5.14 -3.55
CA VAL A 61 0.80 4.87 -2.63
C VAL A 61 0.61 6.08 -1.71
N ASN A 62 -0.63 6.53 -1.54
CA ASN A 62 -0.92 7.58 -0.56
C ASN A 62 -0.87 7.05 0.88
N ALA A 63 -0.98 7.94 1.86
CA ALA A 63 -0.93 7.56 3.27
C ALA A 63 -2.06 6.61 3.73
N LEU A 64 -3.17 6.50 2.99
CA LEU A 64 -4.29 5.62 3.32
C LEU A 64 -4.18 4.24 2.66
N GLY A 65 -3.40 4.11 1.59
CA GLY A 65 -3.33 2.87 0.81
C GLY A 65 -2.66 1.72 1.56
N LEU A 66 -1.50 1.97 2.19
CA LEU A 66 -0.81 0.92 2.97
C LEU A 66 -1.62 0.41 4.17
N PRO A 67 -2.24 1.26 5.01
CA PRO A 67 -3.14 0.80 6.07
C PRO A 67 -4.22 -0.16 5.59
N ARG A 68 -4.76 0.01 4.37
CA ARG A 68 -5.80 -0.87 3.83
C ARG A 68 -5.26 -2.26 3.51
N ILE A 69 -4.07 -2.35 2.90
CA ILE A 69 -3.41 -3.63 2.63
C ILE A 69 -3.05 -4.34 3.95
N THR A 70 -2.41 -3.63 4.88
CA THR A 70 -1.95 -4.23 6.14
C THR A 70 -3.11 -4.62 7.06
N HIS A 71 -4.20 -3.85 7.06
CA HIS A 71 -5.42 -4.21 7.80
C HIS A 71 -6.09 -5.48 7.23
N PHE A 72 -6.20 -5.58 5.91
CA PHE A 72 -6.72 -6.79 5.27
C PHE A 72 -5.89 -8.02 5.62
N GLU A 73 -4.56 -7.93 5.54
CA GLU A 73 -3.65 -9.00 5.96
C GLU A 73 -3.84 -9.38 7.43
N PHE A 74 -3.94 -8.38 8.31
CA PHE A 74 -4.13 -8.60 9.74
C PHE A 74 -5.41 -9.37 10.03
N ILE A 75 -6.53 -8.99 9.39
CA ILE A 75 -7.81 -9.69 9.54
C ILE A 75 -7.72 -11.14 9.05
N CYS A 76 -7.17 -11.37 7.86
CA CYS A 76 -7.01 -12.73 7.33
C CYS A 76 -6.20 -13.60 8.31
N ARG A 77 -5.04 -13.10 8.75
CA ARG A 77 -4.17 -13.82 9.69
C ARG A 77 -4.83 -14.05 11.05
N ALA A 78 -5.61 -13.11 11.57
CA ALA A 78 -6.37 -13.28 12.82
C ALA A 78 -7.39 -14.42 12.72
N GLN A 79 -7.96 -14.63 11.53
CA GLN A 79 -8.88 -15.73 11.22
C GLN A 79 -8.17 -17.00 10.75
N LYS A 80 -6.82 -17.04 10.79
CA LYS A 80 -6.00 -18.16 10.29
C LYS A 80 -6.21 -18.45 8.79
N ILE A 81 -6.57 -17.43 8.02
CA ILE A 81 -6.67 -17.46 6.55
C ILE A 81 -5.39 -16.84 5.99
N GLU A 82 -4.77 -17.48 5.00
CA GLU A 82 -3.62 -16.87 4.33
C GLU A 82 -4.13 -15.80 3.34
N PRO A 83 -3.71 -14.54 3.48
CA PRO A 83 -4.14 -13.48 2.57
C PRO A 83 -3.53 -13.67 1.17
N THR A 84 -4.35 -13.55 0.15
CA THR A 84 -3.93 -13.62 -1.26
C THR A 84 -4.32 -12.34 -2.00
N PHE A 85 -3.59 -12.04 -3.07
CA PHE A 85 -3.91 -10.91 -3.94
C PHE A 85 -5.34 -11.00 -4.49
N GLU A 86 -5.76 -12.19 -4.90
CA GLU A 86 -7.08 -12.46 -5.45
C GLU A 86 -8.17 -12.08 -4.45
N MET A 87 -8.03 -12.49 -3.18
CA MET A 87 -8.96 -12.08 -2.12
C MET A 87 -8.96 -10.56 -1.94
N PHE A 88 -7.79 -9.92 -1.88
CA PHE A 88 -7.71 -8.46 -1.72
C PHE A 88 -8.40 -7.71 -2.87
N ASN A 89 -8.21 -8.16 -4.11
CA ASN A 89 -8.78 -7.56 -5.31
C ASN A 89 -10.31 -7.74 -5.43
N VAL A 90 -10.91 -8.65 -4.65
CA VAL A 90 -12.38 -8.75 -4.52
C VAL A 90 -12.94 -7.61 -3.67
N PHE A 91 -12.22 -7.18 -2.64
CA PHE A 91 -12.69 -6.13 -1.73
C PHE A 91 -12.25 -4.72 -2.14
N TYR A 92 -11.15 -4.60 -2.89
CA TYR A 92 -10.52 -3.32 -3.19
C TYR A 92 -10.20 -3.15 -4.67
N TYR A 93 -10.33 -1.92 -5.14
CA TYR A 93 -9.87 -1.49 -6.46
C TYR A 93 -8.92 -0.31 -6.34
N VAL A 94 -8.01 -0.16 -7.31
CA VAL A 94 -7.06 0.95 -7.33
C VAL A 94 -7.76 2.22 -7.78
N THR A 95 -7.50 3.32 -7.10
CA THR A 95 -7.85 4.67 -7.54
C THR A 95 -6.60 5.53 -7.69
N TYR A 96 -6.67 6.49 -8.61
CA TYR A 96 -5.64 7.49 -8.81
C TYR A 96 -6.22 8.88 -8.55
N THR A 97 -5.61 9.64 -7.64
CA THR A 97 -6.08 10.98 -7.30
C THR A 97 -4.92 11.86 -6.90
N GLY A 98 -4.77 13.00 -7.59
CA GLY A 98 -3.79 14.02 -7.25
C GLY A 98 -2.34 13.53 -7.22
N GLY A 99 -1.95 12.65 -8.14
CA GLY A 99 -0.58 12.13 -8.26
C GLY A 99 -0.33 10.78 -7.56
N PHE A 100 -1.34 10.22 -6.87
CA PHE A 100 -1.14 9.07 -5.98
C PHE A 100 -2.18 7.96 -6.19
N CYS A 101 -1.73 6.73 -6.02
CA CYS A 101 -2.54 5.53 -5.96
C CYS A 101 -3.11 5.31 -4.55
N SER A 102 -4.32 4.75 -4.49
CA SER A 102 -5.00 4.30 -3.27
C SER A 102 -5.83 3.05 -3.57
N PHE A 103 -6.37 2.41 -2.53
CA PHE A 103 -7.20 1.20 -2.67
C PHE A 103 -8.61 1.43 -2.12
N ASN A 104 -9.61 1.74 -2.93
CA ASN A 104 -10.96 1.98 -2.42
C ASN A 104 -11.75 0.68 -2.29
N SER A 105 -12.62 0.61 -1.29
CA SER A 105 -13.50 -0.55 -1.09
C SER A 105 -14.54 -0.62 -2.19
N ILE A 106 -14.80 -1.84 -2.67
CA ILE A 106 -15.92 -2.15 -3.54
C ILE A 106 -17.16 -2.22 -2.65
N THR A 107 -18.03 -1.21 -2.71
CA THR A 107 -19.18 -1.05 -1.80
C THR A 107 -20.45 -1.75 -2.27
N THR A 108 -20.46 -2.30 -3.50
CA THR A 108 -21.63 -2.95 -4.08
C THR A 108 -21.51 -4.46 -3.94
N GLY A 109 -22.38 -5.05 -3.11
CA GLY A 109 -22.54 -6.51 -2.99
C GLY A 109 -21.49 -7.23 -2.14
N VAL A 110 -20.53 -6.54 -1.52
CA VAL A 110 -19.47 -7.14 -0.70
C VAL A 110 -19.47 -6.49 0.69
N LEU A 111 -19.50 -7.31 1.76
CA LEU A 111 -19.42 -6.80 3.13
C LEU A 111 -18.03 -6.22 3.39
N HIS A 112 -18.00 -5.07 4.07
CA HIS A 112 -16.76 -4.36 4.34
C HIS A 112 -15.85 -5.18 5.26
N CYS A 113 -14.57 -5.32 4.91
CA CYS A 113 -13.56 -5.83 5.86
C CYS A 113 -13.37 -4.90 7.08
N SER A 114 -13.91 -3.68 7.07
CA SER A 114 -13.74 -2.69 8.13
C SER A 114 -14.97 -1.79 8.26
N TRP A 115 -15.49 -1.63 9.48
CA TRP A 115 -16.65 -0.77 9.76
C TRP A 115 -16.35 0.72 9.58
N ASP A 116 -15.10 1.14 9.83
CA ASP A 116 -14.67 2.54 9.76
C ASP A 116 -13.22 2.68 9.27
N PRO A 117 -12.97 2.63 7.95
CA PRO A 117 -11.63 2.90 7.42
C PRO A 117 -11.21 4.35 7.72
N PRO A 118 -9.91 4.62 7.98
CA PRO A 118 -9.42 5.98 8.15
C PRO A 118 -9.78 6.86 6.94
N LYS A 119 -10.51 7.95 7.19
CA LYS A 119 -11.05 8.83 6.13
C LYS A 119 -10.08 9.93 5.70
N SER A 120 -9.19 10.35 6.60
CA SER A 120 -8.17 11.38 6.30
C SER A 120 -6.91 11.15 7.14
N LEU A 121 -5.77 11.58 6.58
CA LEU A 121 -4.53 11.75 7.31
C LEU A 121 -3.96 13.13 6.95
N HIS A 122 -3.87 14.04 7.91
CA HIS A 122 -3.39 15.40 7.66
C HIS A 122 -1.85 15.44 7.57
N ASP A 123 -1.32 16.36 6.77
CA ASP A 123 0.12 16.66 6.61
C ASP A 123 1.03 15.50 6.21
N TRP A 124 0.46 14.41 5.69
CA TRP A 124 1.21 13.20 5.36
C TRP A 124 2.28 13.42 4.29
N LYS A 125 2.04 14.36 3.36
CA LYS A 125 3.00 14.73 2.31
C LYS A 125 4.22 15.49 2.83
N GLN A 126 4.15 16.08 4.03
CA GLN A 126 5.20 16.93 4.58
C GLN A 126 6.32 16.16 5.30
N LYS A 127 6.12 14.86 5.57
CA LYS A 127 7.08 14.04 6.32
C LYS A 127 7.50 12.84 5.49
N PHE A 128 8.66 12.92 4.86
CA PHE A 128 9.23 11.85 4.04
C PHE A 128 10.75 11.80 4.21
N PHE A 129 11.36 10.75 3.67
CA PHE A 129 12.81 10.59 3.56
C PHE A 129 13.13 9.77 2.32
N TYR A 130 14.37 9.84 1.87
CA TYR A 130 14.88 9.02 0.79
C TYR A 130 15.63 7.81 1.35
N ILE A 131 15.38 6.65 0.76
CA ILE A 131 16.04 5.39 1.13
C ILE A 131 16.55 4.69 -0.12
N ARG A 132 17.64 3.92 0.00
CA ARG A 132 18.17 3.13 -1.12
C ARG A 132 17.12 2.14 -1.63
N ARG A 133 16.95 2.04 -2.94
CA ARG A 133 15.96 1.13 -3.56
C ARG A 133 16.17 -0.33 -3.14
N GLY A 134 17.42 -0.77 -3.07
CA GLY A 134 17.78 -2.15 -2.70
C GLY A 134 17.45 -2.56 -1.25
N VAL A 135 16.95 -1.65 -0.40
CA VAL A 135 16.45 -2.03 0.94
C VAL A 135 15.11 -2.75 0.85
N ILE A 136 14.30 -2.45 -0.19
CA ILE A 136 13.10 -3.22 -0.48
C ILE A 136 13.49 -4.38 -1.40
N PRO A 137 13.27 -5.65 -1.00
CA PRO A 137 13.72 -6.82 -1.74
C PRO A 137 12.83 -7.16 -2.94
N ILE A 138 12.10 -6.17 -3.46
CA ILE A 138 11.15 -6.32 -4.57
C ILE A 138 11.42 -5.20 -5.56
N ASP A 139 11.69 -5.56 -6.80
CA ASP A 139 11.79 -4.58 -7.87
C ASP A 139 10.39 -4.08 -8.23
N MET A 140 10.17 -2.79 -8.07
CA MET A 140 8.88 -2.15 -8.32
C MET A 140 9.05 -1.15 -9.47
N HIS A 141 8.23 -1.30 -10.51
CA HIS A 141 8.20 -0.34 -11.61
C HIS A 141 7.48 0.94 -11.16
N TYR A 142 8.14 2.09 -11.29
CA TYR A 142 7.49 3.38 -11.08
C TYR A 142 6.64 3.73 -12.29
N ARG A 143 5.33 3.86 -12.07
CA ARG A 143 4.36 3.95 -13.17
C ARG A 143 4.14 5.40 -13.62
N PRO A 144 4.38 5.77 -14.89
CA PRO A 144 4.08 7.11 -15.40
C PRO A 144 2.57 7.35 -15.51
N GLU A 145 2.15 8.61 -15.40
CA GLU A 145 0.72 8.97 -15.44
C GLU A 145 0.02 8.54 -16.74
N SER A 146 0.77 8.47 -17.85
CA SER A 146 0.28 8.05 -19.17
C SER A 146 -0.25 6.61 -19.20
N GLU A 147 0.15 5.75 -18.27
CA GLU A 147 -0.31 4.36 -18.20
C GLU A 147 -1.69 4.20 -17.54
N GLY A 148 -2.26 5.26 -16.98
CA GLY A 148 -3.58 5.28 -16.37
C GLY A 148 -3.69 4.44 -15.09
N VAL A 149 -4.91 4.20 -14.61
CA VAL A 149 -5.16 3.42 -13.38
C VAL A 149 -5.03 1.91 -13.66
N PRO A 150 -4.34 1.13 -12.81
CA PRO A 150 -4.28 -0.31 -12.97
C PRO A 150 -5.69 -0.91 -12.99
N ARG A 151 -5.99 -1.73 -14.01
CA ARG A 151 -7.24 -2.48 -14.10
C ARG A 151 -6.90 -3.96 -13.99
N VAL A 152 -7.37 -4.60 -12.92
CA VAL A 152 -7.25 -6.04 -12.74
C VAL A 152 -8.63 -6.63 -12.81
N THR A 153 -8.83 -7.58 -13.72
CA THR A 153 -10.11 -8.29 -13.86
C THR A 153 -10.17 -9.38 -12.79
N VAL A 154 -11.25 -9.39 -12.01
CA VAL A 154 -11.49 -10.45 -11.01
C VAL A 154 -12.01 -11.69 -11.74
N SER A 155 -11.49 -12.88 -11.41
CA SER A 155 -12.13 -14.14 -11.82
C SER A 155 -13.44 -14.29 -11.05
N VAL A 156 -14.56 -14.46 -11.77
CA VAL A 156 -15.92 -14.51 -11.22
C VAL A 156 -16.07 -15.56 -10.10
N SER A 157 -15.23 -16.60 -10.09
CA SER A 157 -15.26 -17.69 -9.11
C SER A 157 -15.12 -17.29 -7.64
N PHE A 158 -14.45 -16.17 -7.32
CA PHE A 158 -14.20 -15.77 -5.92
C PHE A 158 -15.39 -15.06 -5.26
N ILE A 159 -16.34 -14.56 -6.06
CA ILE A 159 -17.54 -13.86 -5.58
C ILE A 159 -18.58 -14.87 -5.03
N ASP A 160 -18.58 -16.08 -5.58
CA ASP A 160 -19.55 -17.13 -5.23
C ASP A 160 -19.12 -18.00 -4.03
N GLU A 161 -17.92 -17.79 -3.49
CA GLU A 161 -17.43 -18.51 -2.30
C GLU A 161 -17.98 -17.89 -1.00
N GLU A 162 -18.56 -18.70 -0.11
CA GLU A 162 -18.95 -18.26 1.23
C GLU A 162 -17.71 -18.01 2.10
N TRP A 163 -17.32 -16.74 2.23
CA TRP A 163 -16.16 -16.35 3.03
C TRP A 163 -16.50 -16.21 4.52
N PRO A 164 -15.70 -16.77 5.44
CA PRO A 164 -15.84 -16.53 6.87
C PRO A 164 -15.71 -15.05 7.25
N LEU A 165 -14.99 -14.26 6.44
CA LEU A 165 -14.83 -12.81 6.59
C LEU A 165 -16.14 -12.03 6.36
N LEU A 166 -17.11 -12.62 5.68
CA LEU A 166 -18.42 -12.04 5.41
C LEU A 166 -19.43 -12.31 6.55
N GLN A 167 -19.09 -13.14 7.55
CA GLN A 167 -20.04 -13.57 8.60
C GLN A 167 -19.94 -12.75 9.90
N LEU A 168 -19.11 -11.70 9.93
CA LEU A 168 -18.93 -10.84 11.11
C LEU A 168 -19.58 -9.46 10.95
N GLY A 169 -20.59 -9.36 10.08
CA GLY A 169 -21.51 -8.22 10.00
C GLY A 169 -22.53 -8.24 11.13
#